data_AF-A0A7S0AXC6-F1
#
_entry.id   AF-A0A7S0AXC6-F1
#
_cell.length_a   1.000
_cell.length_b   1.000
_cell.length_c   1.000
_cell.angle_alpha   90.00
_cell.angle_beta   90.00
_cell.angle_gamma   90.00
#
_symmetry.space_group_name_H-M   'P 1'
#
loop_
_entity.id
_entity.type
_entity.pdbx_description
1 polymer ?
#
loop_
_entity_poly.entity_id
_entity_poly.type
_entity_poly.pdbx_seq_one_letter_code
_entity_poly.pdbx_strand_id
1 'polypeptide(L)'
;QGALPGSPRGPQALSLSPRAPGSPRTQASNISPRTTGARSRASPRSRGSRTSNRSNSNASKPNRVKQQAENSLLLFWFSGQKFGCKQSLPRSPNGTARGSLKGRPKAKKGEGEKVFDNNKKKRSSGDRKEMNSEISGKSGAGVKDMLDEEEDSADGIEDWLESDVEGPAVEEKVRQHWPIFIVLQCLVTFLLWFICCLKEYGWENLLSSTGGLETLFPNQTTLLVHVDCEDYRVEVWRWWTYQFTHSKISHIAMNVFLAIVVGIPLEGFQGTWRVALMFTCGVLSGGAGHVIFNPHKGSSPLSQQVVGLVGMSGGCYTLLGAHMGNLIMNWAQLRFRKPILAGLLLLIVIDIVQVQVDTDGEGITAHSAHLGGWIAGLIIGICLGRNLVLTRCECVARVIAALIAVGMVSLLVVWLFQWPPMSLWDLVPWCLSRQVINYTAFGDYDYHCIRCNDQACIDKWQTQTYVAVVDWEVCNRVEGWAVTER
;
A
#
# COMPACT_ATOMS: atom_id res chain seq x y z
N GLN A 1 -68.37 -10.70 46.74
CA GLN A 1 -67.50 -11.87 47.01
C GLN A 1 -66.49 -11.88 45.87
N GLY A 2 -65.21 -11.54 45.96
CA GLY A 2 -64.15 -11.58 46.98
C GLY A 2 -62.89 -12.07 46.23
N ALA A 3 -61.93 -11.17 45.91
CA ALA A 3 -60.57 -11.11 46.46
C ALA A 3 -59.48 -11.96 45.74
N LEU A 4 -58.30 -11.34 45.56
CA LEU A 4 -57.01 -11.74 44.94
C LEU A 4 -56.24 -12.86 45.74
N PRO A 5 -54.91 -13.11 45.58
CA PRO A 5 -54.07 -13.59 44.46
C PRO A 5 -53.09 -14.76 44.86
N GLY A 6 -52.22 -15.25 43.96
CA GLY A 6 -51.06 -16.11 44.32
C GLY A 6 -50.10 -16.46 43.17
N SER A 7 -48.80 -16.20 43.34
CA SER A 7 -47.63 -16.45 42.46
C SER A 7 -46.75 -17.59 43.06
N PRO A 8 -45.53 -17.95 42.59
CA PRO A 8 -45.04 -18.47 41.30
C PRO A 8 -44.34 -19.85 41.42
N ARG A 9 -44.00 -20.51 40.29
CA ARG A 9 -42.86 -21.47 40.20
C ARG A 9 -42.14 -21.33 38.85
N GLY A 10 -40.80 -21.22 38.89
CA GLY A 10 -39.91 -21.14 37.74
C GLY A 10 -39.47 -22.51 37.17
N PRO A 11 -38.27 -22.63 36.58
CA PRO A 11 -38.07 -22.73 35.14
C PRO A 11 -37.65 -24.13 34.66
N GLN A 12 -37.88 -24.45 33.38
CA GLN A 12 -37.25 -25.59 32.71
C GLN A 12 -36.33 -25.12 31.59
N ALA A 13 -35.04 -25.39 31.77
CA ALA A 13 -34.01 -25.36 30.75
C ALA A 13 -33.98 -26.74 30.06
N LEU A 14 -33.97 -26.77 28.73
CA LEU A 14 -33.63 -27.93 27.93
C LEU A 14 -32.22 -27.71 27.36
N SER A 15 -31.28 -28.49 27.87
CA SER A 15 -29.92 -28.64 27.34
C SER A 15 -29.90 -29.91 26.48
N LEU A 16 -29.37 -29.80 25.25
CA LEU A 16 -28.95 -30.94 24.45
C LEU A 16 -27.56 -30.65 23.90
N SER A 17 -26.58 -31.37 24.43
CA SER A 17 -25.17 -31.36 24.00
C SER A 17 -24.98 -31.99 22.61
N PRO A 18 -23.93 -31.59 21.86
CA PRO A 18 -23.60 -32.16 20.57
C PRO A 18 -22.79 -33.47 20.69
N ARG A 19 -23.10 -34.42 19.79
CA ARG A 19 -22.53 -35.76 19.67
C ARG A 19 -21.26 -35.70 18.79
N ALA A 20 -20.14 -36.18 19.30
CA ALA A 20 -18.89 -36.38 18.55
C ALA A 20 -19.00 -37.60 17.58
N PRO A 21 -18.32 -37.58 16.41
CA PRO A 21 -18.29 -38.73 15.52
C PRO A 21 -17.15 -39.70 15.86
N GLY A 22 -17.51 -40.99 15.94
CA GLY A 22 -16.62 -42.11 16.22
C GLY A 22 -15.84 -42.61 15.00
N SER A 23 -14.69 -43.21 15.30
CA SER A 23 -13.78 -43.91 14.39
C SER A 23 -14.36 -45.23 13.86
N PRO A 24 -14.02 -45.65 12.62
CA PRO A 24 -14.29 -47.02 12.19
C PRO A 24 -13.12 -47.96 12.50
N ARG A 25 -13.43 -49.01 13.27
CA ARG A 25 -12.65 -50.26 13.34
C ARG A 25 -12.85 -51.07 12.06
N THR A 26 -11.79 -51.36 11.32
CA THR A 26 -11.78 -52.39 10.28
C THR A 26 -11.26 -53.72 10.85
N GLN A 27 -12.08 -54.76 10.66
CA GLN A 27 -11.79 -56.15 11.01
C GLN A 27 -10.71 -56.74 10.10
N ALA A 28 -9.81 -57.49 10.72
CA ALA A 28 -8.83 -58.34 10.06
C ALA A 28 -9.51 -59.57 9.45
N SER A 29 -9.18 -59.89 8.20
CA SER A 29 -9.34 -61.22 7.64
C SER A 29 -8.02 -61.67 7.01
N ASN A 30 -7.44 -62.71 7.62
CA ASN A 30 -6.22 -63.39 7.21
C ASN A 30 -6.53 -64.36 6.07
N ILE A 31 -5.91 -64.20 4.90
CA ILE A 31 -5.67 -65.31 3.97
C ILE A 31 -4.26 -65.12 3.37
N SER A 32 -3.32 -65.95 3.81
CA SER A 32 -2.03 -66.20 3.14
C SER A 32 -2.21 -67.24 2.03
N PRO A 33 -1.31 -67.27 1.05
CA PRO A 33 -0.55 -68.51 0.89
C PRO A 33 0.96 -68.31 0.69
N ARG A 34 1.70 -69.12 1.46
CA ARG A 34 2.91 -69.87 1.12
C ARG A 34 4.04 -69.18 0.34
N THR A 35 5.10 -68.93 1.09
CA THR A 35 6.49 -68.87 0.67
C THR A 35 7.06 -70.27 0.34
N THR A 36 7.71 -70.38 -0.82
CA THR A 36 8.86 -71.24 -1.11
C THR A 36 9.68 -70.43 -2.12
N GLY A 37 10.92 -70.05 -1.91
CA GLY A 37 12.06 -70.86 -1.50
C GLY A 37 13.13 -70.62 -2.58
N ALA A 38 14.20 -69.93 -2.20
CA ALA A 38 15.30 -69.51 -3.06
C ALA A 38 15.95 -70.64 -3.87
N ARG A 39 16.48 -70.32 -5.07
CA ARG A 39 17.84 -70.73 -5.48
C ARG A 39 18.32 -70.05 -6.77
N SER A 40 19.65 -70.01 -6.83
CA SER A 40 20.59 -69.27 -7.66
C SER A 40 20.86 -69.86 -9.04
N ARG A 41 21.75 -69.15 -9.78
CA ARG A 41 22.45 -69.48 -11.05
C ARG A 41 21.73 -68.96 -12.31
N ALA A 42 22.39 -68.41 -13.33
CA ALA A 42 23.79 -68.09 -13.58
C ALA A 42 23.84 -67.11 -14.76
N SER A 43 24.88 -66.29 -14.82
CA SER A 43 25.32 -65.60 -16.04
C SER A 43 25.80 -66.63 -17.08
N PRO A 44 25.80 -66.28 -18.38
CA PRO A 44 27.11 -65.98 -18.95
C PRO A 44 27.16 -64.78 -19.91
N ARG A 45 28.36 -64.20 -19.94
CA ARG A 45 28.88 -63.16 -20.84
C ARG A 45 28.91 -63.58 -22.31
N SER A 46 28.74 -62.61 -23.20
CA SER A 46 29.58 -62.37 -24.41
C SER A 46 29.46 -60.86 -24.76
N ARG A 47 30.46 -60.01 -24.56
CA ARG A 47 31.65 -59.65 -25.38
C ARG A 47 31.33 -59.35 -26.86
N GLY A 48 31.45 -58.07 -27.24
CA GLY A 48 31.64 -57.64 -28.63
C GLY A 48 31.63 -56.11 -28.86
N SER A 49 32.83 -55.52 -28.87
CA SER A 49 33.32 -54.39 -29.72
C SER A 49 32.55 -53.06 -29.78
N ARG A 50 33.09 -51.96 -29.23
CA ARG A 50 33.98 -50.96 -29.89
C ARG A 50 33.47 -50.45 -31.25
N THR A 51 33.00 -49.19 -31.26
CA THR A 51 33.46 -48.16 -32.22
C THR A 51 33.18 -46.77 -31.65
N SER A 52 34.25 -45.99 -31.56
CA SER A 52 34.25 -44.53 -31.43
C SER A 52 33.62 -43.89 -32.67
N ASN A 53 32.83 -42.84 -32.49
CA ASN A 53 32.84 -41.74 -33.45
C ASN A 53 32.65 -40.40 -32.73
N ARG A 54 33.58 -39.50 -33.00
CA ARG A 54 33.67 -38.13 -32.52
C ARG A 54 33.53 -37.25 -33.76
N SER A 55 32.49 -36.44 -33.82
CA SER A 55 32.39 -35.25 -34.69
C SER A 55 31.22 -34.40 -34.18
N ASN A 56 31.50 -33.39 -33.37
CA ASN A 56 31.50 -31.97 -33.78
C ASN A 56 30.18 -31.52 -34.42
N SER A 57 29.36 -30.75 -33.70
CA SER A 57 29.36 -29.28 -33.83
C SER A 57 28.17 -28.65 -33.09
N ASN A 58 28.50 -27.56 -32.37
CA ASN A 58 27.64 -26.44 -32.01
C ASN A 58 26.35 -26.67 -31.19
N ALA A 59 26.50 -26.56 -29.87
CA ALA A 59 25.52 -25.82 -29.05
C ALA A 59 26.27 -24.92 -28.07
N SER A 60 26.37 -23.67 -28.47
CA SER A 60 26.88 -22.52 -27.73
C SER A 60 26.17 -22.33 -26.39
N LYS A 61 26.96 -21.99 -25.37
CA LYS A 61 26.55 -21.46 -24.06
C LYS A 61 25.39 -20.46 -24.19
N PRO A 62 24.33 -20.51 -23.35
CA PRO A 62 23.46 -19.36 -23.19
C PRO A 62 24.14 -18.29 -22.34
N ASN A 63 24.03 -17.07 -22.85
CA ASN A 63 24.76 -15.88 -22.48
C ASN A 63 24.40 -15.35 -21.08
N ARG A 64 25.45 -15.07 -20.33
CA ARG A 64 25.54 -14.29 -19.09
C ARG A 64 25.31 -12.78 -19.31
N VAL A 65 24.35 -12.40 -20.16
CA VAL A 65 24.18 -10.99 -20.62
C VAL A 65 22.76 -10.44 -20.35
N LYS A 66 21.88 -11.15 -19.65
CA LYS A 66 20.55 -10.62 -19.25
C LYS A 66 20.41 -10.23 -17.77
N GLN A 67 21.47 -10.30 -16.97
CA GLN A 67 21.46 -9.87 -15.56
C GLN A 67 22.15 -8.51 -15.32
N GLN A 68 22.57 -7.82 -16.38
CA GLN A 68 23.37 -6.60 -16.27
C GLN A 68 22.70 -5.35 -16.87
N ALA A 69 21.42 -5.46 -17.25
CA ALA A 69 20.61 -4.32 -17.72
C ALA A 69 19.61 -3.79 -16.66
N GLU A 70 19.42 -4.50 -15.54
CA GLU A 70 18.44 -4.09 -14.50
C GLU A 70 19.04 -3.19 -13.41
N ASN A 71 20.38 -3.10 -13.31
CA ASN A 71 21.02 -2.22 -12.34
C ASN A 71 21.34 -0.80 -12.86
N SER A 72 21.07 -0.51 -14.13
CA SER A 72 21.38 0.81 -14.73
C SER A 72 20.18 1.76 -14.79
N LEU A 73 18.95 1.28 -14.62
CA LEU A 73 17.74 2.12 -14.62
C LEU A 73 17.43 2.71 -13.23
N LEU A 74 17.76 1.98 -12.15
CA LEU A 74 17.62 2.49 -10.78
C LEU A 74 18.69 3.55 -10.45
N LEU A 75 19.91 3.40 -10.95
CA LEU A 75 20.99 4.38 -10.68
C LEU A 75 20.92 5.64 -11.56
N PHE A 76 20.16 5.65 -12.66
CA PHE A 76 20.00 6.86 -13.48
C PHE A 76 19.09 7.92 -12.81
N TRP A 77 18.24 7.51 -11.87
CA TRP A 77 17.39 8.41 -11.08
C TRP A 77 18.10 9.02 -9.85
N PHE A 78 19.22 8.43 -9.40
CA PHE A 78 19.96 8.89 -8.21
C PHE A 78 21.14 9.83 -8.52
N SER A 79 21.37 10.18 -9.79
CA SER A 79 22.22 11.33 -10.08
C SER A 79 21.41 12.60 -9.85
N GLY A 80 21.83 13.44 -8.90
CA GLY A 80 21.29 14.78 -8.66
C GLY A 80 21.57 15.74 -9.82
N GLN A 81 21.17 15.37 -11.04
CA GLN A 81 21.08 16.30 -12.14
C GLN A 81 19.88 17.20 -11.87
N LYS A 82 20.20 18.45 -11.52
CA LYS A 82 19.32 19.60 -11.69
C LYS A 82 18.66 19.49 -13.06
N PHE A 83 17.39 19.09 -13.12
CA PHE A 83 16.50 19.53 -14.19
C PHE A 83 16.31 21.03 -13.97
N GLY A 84 17.34 21.79 -14.35
CA GLY A 84 17.40 23.23 -14.20
C GLY A 84 16.43 23.89 -15.17
N CYS A 85 15.17 24.03 -14.76
CA CYS A 85 14.30 25.03 -15.33
C CYS A 85 14.82 26.38 -14.80
N LYS A 86 15.76 27.01 -15.52
CA LYS A 86 16.29 28.34 -15.16
C LYS A 86 15.11 29.29 -14.95
N GLN A 87 14.97 29.82 -13.75
CA GLN A 87 14.11 30.96 -13.45
C GLN A 87 14.62 32.15 -14.28
N SER A 88 14.02 32.41 -15.44
CA SER A 88 14.27 33.63 -16.19
C SER A 88 13.46 34.76 -15.54
N LEU A 89 14.10 35.49 -14.62
CA LEU A 89 13.59 36.78 -14.15
C LEU A 89 13.53 37.76 -15.34
N PRO A 90 12.49 38.60 -15.47
CA PRO A 90 12.44 39.61 -16.53
C PRO A 90 13.56 40.64 -16.30
N ARG A 91 14.35 40.87 -17.36
CA ARG A 91 15.39 41.91 -17.38
C ARG A 91 14.77 43.29 -17.15
N SER A 92 15.25 43.99 -16.13
CA SER A 92 15.05 45.43 -15.98
C SER A 92 15.82 46.18 -17.07
N PRO A 93 15.21 47.08 -17.85
CA PRO A 93 15.94 47.98 -18.71
C PRO A 93 16.29 49.27 -17.93
N ASN A 94 17.55 49.38 -17.51
CA ASN A 94 18.14 50.68 -17.22
C ASN A 94 18.35 51.42 -18.55
N GLY A 95 17.46 52.38 -18.82
CA GLY A 95 17.62 53.39 -19.86
C GLY A 95 17.62 54.77 -19.22
N THR A 96 18.78 55.40 -19.22
CA THR A 96 19.05 56.79 -18.83
C THR A 96 18.15 57.78 -19.56
N ALA A 97 17.46 58.67 -18.82
CA ALA A 97 17.05 59.98 -19.34
C ALA A 97 17.00 61.03 -18.21
N ARG A 98 17.80 62.08 -18.42
CA ARG A 98 17.81 63.36 -17.67
C ARG A 98 16.42 64.02 -17.67
N GLY A 99 16.05 64.63 -16.55
CA GLY A 99 14.92 65.55 -16.48
C GLY A 99 14.85 66.27 -15.13
N SER A 100 15.45 67.45 -15.07
CA SER A 100 15.34 68.45 -14.01
C SER A 100 13.87 68.86 -13.78
N LEU A 101 13.43 69.03 -12.51
CA LEU A 101 12.72 70.25 -12.03
C LEU A 101 12.26 70.12 -10.56
N LYS A 102 12.87 70.97 -9.73
CA LYS A 102 12.31 71.84 -8.65
C LYS A 102 11.05 71.40 -7.89
N GLY A 103 11.13 71.44 -6.56
CA GLY A 103 9.99 71.83 -5.70
C GLY A 103 9.95 71.23 -4.29
N ARG A 104 10.67 71.85 -3.34
CA ARG A 104 10.29 71.83 -1.90
C ARG A 104 9.45 73.09 -1.64
N PRO A 105 8.48 73.09 -0.70
CA PRO A 105 8.85 73.46 0.67
C PRO A 105 7.99 72.88 1.83
N LYS A 106 8.65 72.86 3.02
CA LYS A 106 8.19 73.17 4.42
C LYS A 106 6.99 72.38 5.01
N ALA A 107 7.13 71.59 6.08
CA ALA A 107 7.53 71.86 7.48
C ALA A 107 6.49 72.64 8.34
N LYS A 108 5.97 71.99 9.40
CA LYS A 108 5.53 72.49 10.73
C LYS A 108 5.14 71.25 11.58
N LYS A 109 5.81 70.85 12.70
CA LYS A 109 5.86 71.41 14.07
C LYS A 109 4.47 71.79 14.61
N GLY A 110 3.99 71.40 15.79
CA GLY A 110 4.40 70.54 16.92
C GLY A 110 3.08 70.15 17.64
N GLU A 111 2.94 69.73 18.89
CA GLU A 111 3.72 69.75 20.15
C GLU A 111 2.98 68.85 21.16
N GLY A 112 3.71 68.40 22.20
CA GLY A 112 3.21 68.10 23.55
C GLY A 112 2.51 66.75 23.75
N GLU A 113 2.73 65.99 24.82
CA GLU A 113 3.29 66.36 26.12
C GLU A 113 3.58 65.08 26.97
N LYS A 114 4.82 64.97 27.50
CA LYS A 114 5.22 64.49 28.86
C LYS A 114 4.94 63.02 29.28
N VAL A 115 5.73 62.31 30.10
CA VAL A 115 6.86 62.62 31.01
C VAL A 115 7.39 61.31 31.65
N PHE A 116 8.71 61.26 31.88
CA PHE A 116 9.45 60.57 32.97
C PHE A 116 9.57 59.02 32.98
N ASP A 117 10.68 58.38 33.36
CA ASP A 117 11.95 58.87 33.88
C ASP A 117 13.10 57.84 33.74
N ASN A 118 14.33 58.37 33.69
CA ASN A 118 15.60 57.88 34.25
C ASN A 118 15.94 56.37 34.29
N ASN A 119 17.11 55.96 33.73
CA ASN A 119 18.43 56.12 34.38
C ASN A 119 19.63 55.65 33.53
N LYS A 120 20.73 56.46 33.57
CA LYS A 120 22.19 56.15 33.47
C LYS A 120 22.74 55.37 32.24
N LYS A 121 23.55 55.92 31.30
CA LYS A 121 24.93 56.54 31.36
C LYS A 121 25.90 55.74 32.27
N LYS A 122 27.12 55.33 31.90
CA LYS A 122 28.17 55.91 31.03
C LYS A 122 29.42 54.96 31.05
N ARG A 123 30.27 55.04 30.00
CA ARG A 123 31.78 54.90 29.99
C ARG A 123 32.38 53.52 30.30
N SER A 124 33.57 53.12 29.85
CA SER A 124 34.65 53.66 28.99
C SER A 124 35.64 52.54 28.70
N SER A 125 36.39 52.66 27.61
CA SER A 125 37.63 51.94 27.28
C SER A 125 38.76 52.15 28.30
N GLY A 126 39.62 51.15 28.50
CA GLY A 126 40.97 51.34 29.06
C GLY A 126 41.55 50.14 29.84
N ASP A 127 42.50 49.44 29.20
CA ASP A 127 43.69 48.75 29.72
C ASP A 127 43.71 48.10 31.12
N ARG A 128 43.96 46.77 31.13
CA ARG A 128 44.82 46.16 32.15
C ARG A 128 45.66 45.03 31.55
N LYS A 129 46.97 45.30 31.50
CA LYS A 129 48.05 44.37 31.12
C LYS A 129 48.15 43.18 32.07
N GLU A 130 48.62 42.09 31.48
CA GLU A 130 49.33 40.89 31.96
C GLU A 130 49.71 40.76 33.43
N MET A 131 49.63 39.49 33.89
CA MET A 131 50.69 38.68 34.56
C MET A 131 49.99 37.79 35.61
N ASN A 132 49.73 36.50 35.41
CA ASN A 132 50.56 35.29 35.36
C ASN A 132 49.52 34.13 35.43
N SER A 133 49.68 32.89 34.99
CA SER A 133 50.85 32.04 34.79
C SER A 133 50.38 30.83 33.96
N GLU A 134 51.29 30.32 33.14
CA GLU A 134 51.22 28.98 32.54
C GLU A 134 50.79 27.92 33.56
N ILE A 135 49.69 27.22 33.26
CA ILE A 135 49.63 25.78 33.43
C ILE A 135 49.49 25.20 32.02
N SER A 136 50.63 24.77 31.49
CA SER A 136 50.70 23.87 30.35
C SER A 136 49.96 22.56 30.68
N GLY A 137 49.17 22.05 29.74
CA GLY A 137 49.00 20.60 29.63
C GLY A 137 47.71 20.08 29.02
N LYS A 138 47.61 20.12 27.69
CA LYS A 138 47.00 19.04 26.86
C LYS A 138 45.53 18.62 27.03
N SER A 139 44.67 19.36 27.72
CA SER A 139 43.23 18.99 27.81
C SER A 139 42.25 19.94 27.10
N GLY A 140 42.68 21.12 26.67
CA GLY A 140 41.78 22.14 26.07
C GLY A 140 41.56 22.02 24.56
N ALA A 141 42.51 21.47 23.81
CA ALA A 141 42.36 21.26 22.37
C ALA A 141 41.29 20.21 22.08
N GLY A 142 41.34 19.06 22.78
CA GLY A 142 40.32 18.02 22.63
C GLY A 142 38.91 18.47 23.02
N VAL A 143 38.75 19.29 24.07
CA VAL A 143 37.40 19.80 24.45
C VAL A 143 36.89 20.80 23.44
N LYS A 144 37.75 21.66 22.87
CA LYS A 144 37.32 22.60 21.85
C LYS A 144 37.03 21.91 20.52
N ASP A 145 37.89 21.00 20.09
CA ASP A 145 37.67 20.18 18.89
C ASP A 145 36.39 19.33 19.05
N MET A 146 36.10 18.81 20.24
CA MET A 146 34.86 18.07 20.53
C MET A 146 33.62 18.98 20.53
N LEU A 147 33.71 20.20 21.06
CA LEU A 147 32.60 21.16 21.03
C LEU A 147 32.36 21.69 19.61
N ASP A 148 33.42 21.95 18.84
CA ASP A 148 33.36 22.37 17.45
C ASP A 148 32.80 21.22 16.57
N GLU A 149 33.18 19.96 16.82
CA GLU A 149 32.58 18.78 16.17
C GLU A 149 31.10 18.58 16.55
N GLU A 150 30.72 18.83 17.80
CA GLU A 150 29.34 18.72 18.28
C GLU A 150 28.46 19.84 17.67
N GLU A 151 28.98 21.06 17.56
CA GLU A 151 28.32 22.22 16.92
C GLU A 151 28.18 22.01 15.40
N ASP A 152 29.24 21.59 14.70
CA ASP A 152 29.19 21.24 13.27
C ASP A 152 28.20 20.09 12.99
N SER A 153 28.11 19.11 13.91
CA SER A 153 27.15 18.01 13.80
C SER A 153 25.70 18.45 14.02
N ALA A 154 25.47 19.37 14.96
CA ALA A 154 24.16 19.93 15.25
C ALA A 154 23.67 20.80 14.08
N ASP A 155 24.54 21.65 13.54
CA ASP A 155 24.26 22.49 12.38
C ASP A 155 23.95 21.64 11.13
N GLY A 156 24.69 20.55 10.93
CA GLY A 156 24.42 19.58 9.85
C GLY A 156 23.08 18.87 9.98
N ILE A 157 22.65 18.55 11.21
CA ILE A 157 21.32 17.97 11.47
C ILE A 157 20.22 19.00 11.20
N GLU A 158 20.42 20.26 11.60
CA GLU A 158 19.43 21.32 11.38
C GLU A 158 19.27 21.65 9.88
N ASP A 159 20.35 21.73 9.09
CA ASP A 159 20.27 21.88 7.62
C ASP A 159 19.61 20.66 6.93
N TRP A 160 19.76 19.47 7.51
CA TRP A 160 19.05 18.31 7.01
C TRP A 160 17.55 18.35 7.34
N LEU A 161 17.20 18.76 8.57
CA LEU A 161 15.80 18.86 8.99
C LEU A 161 15.07 19.98 8.25
N GLU A 162 15.72 21.14 8.13
CA GLU A 162 15.15 22.36 7.61
C GLU A 162 15.88 22.81 6.35
N SER A 163 15.13 23.01 5.29
CA SER A 163 15.62 23.55 4.03
C SER A 163 15.18 24.99 3.82
N ASP A 164 16.04 25.77 3.17
CA ASP A 164 15.67 27.10 2.68
C ASP A 164 14.43 27.06 1.78
N VAL A 165 13.50 27.96 2.07
CA VAL A 165 12.21 28.09 1.39
C VAL A 165 12.24 29.27 0.42
N GLU A 166 11.89 29.03 -0.85
CA GLU A 166 11.73 30.05 -1.87
C GLU A 166 10.25 30.48 -1.99
N GLY A 167 9.95 31.69 -1.51
CA GLY A 167 8.60 32.27 -1.61
C GLY A 167 7.69 31.85 -0.46
N PRO A 168 6.35 31.71 -0.68
CA PRO A 168 5.43 31.36 0.39
C PRO A 168 5.66 29.93 0.87
N ALA A 169 5.82 29.74 2.18
CA ALA A 169 6.00 28.42 2.77
C ALA A 169 4.68 27.62 2.77
N VAL A 170 4.78 26.31 2.53
CA VAL A 170 3.64 25.39 2.62
C VAL A 170 3.15 25.31 4.07
N GLU A 171 4.07 25.23 5.03
CA GLU A 171 3.82 25.02 6.45
C GLU A 171 2.95 26.13 7.07
N GLU A 172 3.11 27.37 6.61
CA GLU A 172 2.28 28.51 7.03
C GLU A 172 0.81 28.33 6.62
N LYS A 173 0.57 27.57 5.55
CA LYS A 173 -0.78 27.32 4.99
C LYS A 173 -1.37 25.98 5.41
N VAL A 174 -0.61 25.11 6.10
CA VAL A 174 -1.11 23.81 6.58
C VAL A 174 -2.27 23.98 7.56
N ARG A 175 -2.34 25.07 8.34
CA ARG A 175 -3.44 25.30 9.29
C ARG A 175 -4.64 26.04 8.69
N GLN A 176 -4.71 26.16 7.36
CA GLN A 176 -5.76 26.95 6.72
C GLN A 176 -7.13 26.26 6.76
N HIS A 177 -7.17 24.92 6.78
CA HIS A 177 -8.41 24.15 6.79
C HIS A 177 -8.46 23.20 7.97
N TRP A 178 -9.66 22.96 8.46
CA TRP A 178 -9.92 21.92 9.44
C TRP A 178 -9.92 20.54 8.77
N PRO A 179 -9.37 19.49 9.40
CA PRO A 179 -9.30 18.15 8.84
C PRO A 179 -10.63 17.39 8.98
N ILE A 180 -11.71 17.98 8.45
CA ILE A 180 -13.08 17.49 8.62
C ILE A 180 -13.24 16.11 7.95
N PHE A 181 -12.76 15.96 6.72
CA PHE A 181 -12.96 14.73 5.95
C PHE A 181 -12.22 13.56 6.60
N ILE A 182 -10.94 13.71 6.91
CA ILE A 182 -10.13 12.62 7.48
C ILE A 182 -10.68 12.19 8.85
N VAL A 183 -11.02 13.15 9.71
CA VAL A 183 -11.60 12.83 11.03
C VAL A 183 -12.93 12.10 10.87
N LEU A 184 -13.81 12.59 9.99
CA LEU A 184 -15.11 11.95 9.75
C LEU A 184 -14.95 10.55 9.16
N GLN A 185 -14.09 10.37 8.17
CA GLN A 185 -13.83 9.09 7.52
C GLN A 185 -13.32 8.04 8.52
N CYS A 186 -12.33 8.42 9.35
CA CYS A 186 -11.80 7.55 10.40
C CYS A 186 -12.87 7.19 11.44
N LEU A 187 -13.64 8.19 11.89
CA LEU A 187 -14.68 7.99 12.90
C LEU A 187 -15.81 7.07 12.39
N VAL A 188 -16.34 7.34 11.20
CA VAL A 188 -17.41 6.52 10.60
C VAL A 188 -16.93 5.08 10.41
N THR A 189 -15.74 4.88 9.85
CA THR A 189 -15.20 3.54 9.56
C THR A 189 -14.94 2.77 10.86
N PHE A 190 -14.33 3.41 11.86
CA PHE A 190 -14.04 2.79 13.15
C PHE A 190 -15.31 2.45 13.92
N LEU A 191 -16.26 3.38 14.03
CA LEU A 191 -17.52 3.14 14.74
C LEU A 191 -18.35 2.04 14.07
N LEU A 192 -18.42 2.03 12.74
CA LEU A 192 -19.12 1.00 12.00
C LEU A 192 -18.51 -0.39 12.28
N TRP A 193 -17.19 -0.51 12.15
CA TRP A 193 -16.49 -1.76 12.46
C TRP A 193 -16.71 -2.20 13.91
N PHE A 194 -16.51 -1.29 14.87
CA PHE A 194 -16.59 -1.58 16.29
C PHE A 194 -18.00 -2.04 16.70
N ILE A 195 -19.05 -1.33 16.26
CA ILE A 195 -20.43 -1.69 16.56
C ILE A 195 -20.80 -3.04 15.93
N CYS A 196 -20.40 -3.29 14.68
CA CYS A 196 -20.67 -4.57 14.02
C CYS A 196 -19.98 -5.74 14.72
N CYS A 197 -18.70 -5.59 15.07
CA CYS A 197 -17.96 -6.63 15.78
C CYS A 197 -18.55 -6.92 17.17
N LEU A 198 -18.89 -5.88 17.93
CA LEU A 198 -19.48 -6.03 19.25
C LEU A 198 -20.83 -6.74 19.21
N LYS A 199 -21.67 -6.42 18.21
CA LYS A 199 -23.02 -7.00 18.07
C LYS A 199 -22.95 -8.48 17.71
N GLU A 200 -22.05 -8.85 16.80
CA GLU A 200 -22.00 -10.21 16.23
C GLU A 200 -21.15 -11.17 17.08
N TYR A 201 -20.03 -10.70 17.62
CA TYR A 201 -19.01 -11.58 18.23
C TYR A 201 -18.74 -11.30 19.71
N GLY A 202 -19.31 -10.23 20.27
CA GLY A 202 -19.06 -9.80 21.65
C GLY A 202 -17.63 -9.30 21.89
N TRP A 203 -17.30 -9.05 23.16
CA TRP A 203 -16.02 -8.44 23.55
C TRP A 203 -14.83 -9.39 23.41
N GLU A 204 -15.04 -10.70 23.54
CA GLU A 204 -13.95 -11.70 23.61
C GLU A 204 -13.24 -11.91 22.26
N ASN A 205 -13.96 -11.73 21.15
CA ASN A 205 -13.43 -12.01 19.79
C ASN A 205 -13.12 -10.73 18.99
N LEU A 206 -13.27 -9.55 19.60
CA LEU A 206 -13.18 -8.25 18.91
C LEU A 206 -11.86 -8.07 18.13
N LEU A 207 -10.75 -8.64 18.61
CA LEU A 207 -9.43 -8.44 18.00
C LEU A 207 -9.27 -9.15 16.65
N SER A 208 -9.91 -10.31 16.49
CA SER A 208 -9.79 -11.16 15.29
C SER A 208 -11.02 -11.16 14.39
N SER A 209 -12.06 -10.41 14.76
CA SER A 209 -13.31 -10.36 14.01
C SER A 209 -13.29 -9.38 12.84
N THR A 210 -13.87 -9.84 11.73
CA THR A 210 -14.22 -8.98 10.60
C THR A 210 -15.48 -8.18 10.94
N GLY A 211 -15.43 -6.86 10.69
CA GLY A 211 -16.54 -5.96 10.95
C GLY A 211 -16.73 -4.95 9.83
N GLY A 212 -17.93 -4.40 9.73
CA GLY A 212 -18.23 -3.32 8.78
C GLY A 212 -19.50 -3.57 7.99
N LEU A 213 -19.56 -3.00 6.78
CA LEU A 213 -20.71 -3.14 5.89
C LEU A 213 -20.98 -4.61 5.52
N GLU A 214 -19.96 -5.44 5.42
CA GLU A 214 -20.12 -6.85 5.07
C GLU A 214 -20.85 -7.66 6.15
N THR A 215 -20.72 -7.26 7.42
CA THR A 215 -21.50 -7.84 8.52
C THR A 215 -22.98 -7.49 8.40
N LEU A 216 -23.31 -6.33 7.84
CA LEU A 216 -24.69 -5.87 7.65
C LEU A 216 -25.32 -6.41 6.36
N PHE A 217 -24.50 -6.56 5.32
CA PHE A 217 -24.92 -7.00 3.97
C PHE A 217 -23.96 -8.10 3.47
N PRO A 218 -24.15 -9.34 3.93
CA PRO A 218 -23.25 -10.44 3.58
C PRO A 218 -23.18 -10.71 2.08
N ASN A 219 -21.97 -10.90 1.57
CA ASN A 219 -21.60 -11.12 0.18
C ASN A 219 -21.95 -9.97 -0.77
N GLN A 220 -22.26 -8.75 -0.29
CA GLN A 220 -22.73 -7.65 -1.13
C GLN A 220 -21.77 -6.45 -1.22
N THR A 221 -20.84 -6.30 -0.28
CA THR A 221 -20.13 -5.00 -0.10
C THR A 221 -18.63 -5.08 -0.30
N THR A 222 -18.04 -6.26 -0.15
CA THR A 222 -16.64 -6.51 -0.51
C THR A 222 -16.44 -6.41 -2.02
N LEU A 223 -15.26 -5.96 -2.44
CA LEU A 223 -14.93 -5.85 -3.86
C LEU A 223 -14.49 -7.21 -4.40
N LEU A 224 -15.37 -7.81 -5.18
CA LEU A 224 -15.16 -9.02 -5.98
C LEU A 224 -15.74 -8.76 -7.37
N VAL A 225 -15.17 -9.40 -8.39
CA VAL A 225 -15.61 -9.23 -9.79
C VAL A 225 -16.29 -10.46 -10.36
N HIS A 226 -16.07 -11.64 -9.77
CA HIS A 226 -16.81 -12.86 -10.11
C HIS A 226 -16.84 -13.85 -8.93
N VAL A 227 -17.80 -14.77 -8.94
CA VAL A 227 -17.82 -16.00 -8.12
C VAL A 227 -18.29 -17.14 -9.00
N ASP A 228 -17.51 -18.21 -9.15
CA ASP A 228 -17.87 -19.37 -10.00
C ASP A 228 -18.47 -18.99 -11.37
N CYS A 229 -17.85 -18.05 -12.09
CA CYS A 229 -18.31 -17.53 -13.38
C CYS A 229 -19.62 -16.71 -13.36
N GLU A 230 -20.16 -16.36 -12.20
CA GLU A 230 -21.16 -15.30 -12.07
C GLU A 230 -20.44 -13.94 -12.09
N ASP A 231 -20.84 -13.04 -12.99
CA ASP A 231 -20.19 -11.73 -13.19
C ASP A 231 -20.79 -10.65 -12.27
N TYR A 232 -19.98 -10.15 -11.34
CA TYR A 232 -20.35 -9.11 -10.38
C TYR A 232 -19.82 -7.72 -10.76
N ARG A 233 -19.18 -7.54 -11.93
CA ARG A 233 -18.61 -6.23 -12.33
C ARG A 233 -19.67 -5.14 -12.50
N VAL A 234 -20.92 -5.53 -12.76
CA VAL A 234 -22.06 -4.60 -12.87
C VAL A 234 -22.47 -4.00 -11.52
N GLU A 235 -22.05 -4.61 -10.41
CA GLU A 235 -22.33 -4.17 -9.04
C GLU A 235 -21.38 -3.04 -8.63
N VAL A 236 -21.52 -1.89 -9.29
CA VAL A 236 -20.61 -0.76 -9.19
C VAL A 236 -20.43 -0.21 -7.77
N TRP A 237 -21.38 -0.45 -6.85
CA TRP A 237 -21.25 -0.03 -5.46
C TRP A 237 -20.09 -0.73 -4.73
N ARG A 238 -19.75 -1.97 -5.11
CA ARG A 238 -18.64 -2.74 -4.52
C ARG A 238 -17.30 -2.02 -4.61
N TRP A 239 -17.10 -1.23 -5.68
CA TRP A 239 -15.90 -0.41 -5.89
C TRP A 239 -15.73 0.69 -4.85
N TRP A 240 -16.80 1.07 -4.16
CA TRP A 240 -16.78 2.10 -3.13
C TRP A 240 -17.04 1.56 -1.73
N THR A 241 -17.93 0.58 -1.56
CA THR A 241 -18.36 0.08 -0.25
C THR A 241 -17.30 -0.75 0.47
N TYR A 242 -16.38 -1.37 -0.27
CA TYR A 242 -15.38 -2.27 0.31
C TYR A 242 -14.50 -1.60 1.38
N GLN A 243 -14.32 -0.28 1.29
CA GLN A 243 -13.51 0.51 2.23
C GLN A 243 -14.05 0.49 3.66
N PHE A 244 -15.32 0.16 3.85
CA PHE A 244 -16.01 0.20 5.15
C PHE A 244 -16.03 -1.14 5.88
N THR A 245 -15.39 -2.16 5.34
CA THR A 245 -15.21 -3.47 5.97
C THR A 245 -13.73 -3.67 6.30
N HIS A 246 -13.42 -4.21 7.49
CA HIS A 246 -12.05 -4.50 7.90
C HIS A 246 -11.98 -5.87 8.59
N SER A 247 -10.92 -6.63 8.30
CA SER A 247 -10.77 -8.03 8.69
C SER A 247 -10.46 -8.26 10.17
N LYS A 248 -9.72 -7.33 10.81
CA LYS A 248 -9.26 -7.42 12.20
C LYS A 248 -8.96 -6.03 12.78
N ILE A 249 -8.81 -5.94 14.12
CA ILE A 249 -8.53 -4.67 14.81
C ILE A 249 -7.23 -4.01 14.30
N SER A 250 -6.18 -4.80 14.05
CA SER A 250 -4.89 -4.29 13.60
C SER A 250 -5.00 -3.66 12.21
N HIS A 251 -5.82 -4.25 11.33
CA HIS A 251 -6.06 -3.74 9.99
C HIS A 251 -6.73 -2.36 10.04
N ILE A 252 -7.83 -2.20 10.78
CA ILE A 252 -8.49 -0.89 10.90
C ILE A 252 -7.63 0.13 11.67
N ALA A 253 -6.93 -0.30 12.72
CA ALA A 253 -6.08 0.57 13.51
C ALA A 253 -4.95 1.18 12.66
N MET A 254 -4.29 0.38 11.82
CA MET A 254 -3.23 0.86 10.92
C MET A 254 -3.79 1.78 9.83
N ASN A 255 -4.96 1.47 9.26
CA ASN A 255 -5.61 2.36 8.30
C ASN A 255 -5.97 3.72 8.91
N VAL A 256 -6.56 3.73 10.11
CA VAL A 256 -6.90 4.97 10.84
C VAL A 256 -5.64 5.74 11.22
N PHE A 257 -4.62 5.06 11.74
CA PHE A 257 -3.33 5.67 12.06
C PHE A 257 -2.71 6.35 10.84
N LEU A 258 -2.60 5.63 9.72
CA LEU A 258 -2.02 6.16 8.48
C LEU A 258 -2.85 7.33 7.93
N ALA A 259 -4.17 7.20 7.91
CA ALA A 259 -5.09 8.26 7.48
C ALA A 259 -4.95 9.52 8.34
N ILE A 260 -4.79 9.40 9.66
CA ILE A 260 -4.61 10.55 10.56
C ILE A 260 -3.25 11.21 10.34
N VAL A 261 -2.16 10.43 10.40
CA VAL A 261 -0.78 10.95 10.32
C VAL A 261 -0.53 11.64 8.99
N VAL A 262 -1.00 11.05 7.90
CA VAL A 262 -0.75 11.52 6.54
C VAL A 262 -1.85 12.46 6.08
N GLY A 263 -3.10 12.17 6.40
CA GLY A 263 -4.26 12.89 5.90
C GLY A 263 -4.48 14.24 6.59
N ILE A 264 -4.29 14.38 7.89
CA ILE A 264 -4.55 15.65 8.60
C ILE A 264 -3.67 16.79 8.05
N PRO A 265 -2.34 16.65 7.95
CA PRO A 265 -1.50 17.70 7.40
C PRO A 265 -1.85 18.01 5.94
N LEU A 266 -2.15 16.97 5.14
CA LEU A 266 -2.50 17.13 3.74
C LEU A 266 -3.82 17.87 3.58
N GLU A 267 -4.84 17.55 4.37
CA GLU A 267 -6.15 18.21 4.34
C GLU A 267 -6.06 19.66 4.78
N GLY A 268 -5.27 19.93 5.82
CA GLY A 268 -5.02 21.29 6.27
C GLY A 268 -4.43 22.18 5.16
N PHE A 269 -3.48 21.65 4.39
CA PHE A 269 -2.87 22.35 3.26
C PHE A 269 -3.76 22.39 2.00
N GLN A 270 -4.22 21.24 1.53
CA GLN A 270 -4.95 21.09 0.25
C GLN A 270 -6.40 21.57 0.33
N GLY A 271 -7.02 21.41 1.51
CA GLY A 271 -8.43 21.65 1.78
C GLY A 271 -9.27 20.36 1.70
N THR A 272 -10.34 20.32 2.51
CA THR A 272 -11.25 19.18 2.71
C THR A 272 -11.74 18.55 1.41
N TRP A 273 -12.28 19.33 0.48
CA TRP A 273 -12.87 18.77 -0.75
C TRP A 273 -11.83 18.12 -1.66
N ARG A 274 -10.60 18.66 -1.72
CA ARG A 274 -9.53 18.09 -2.55
C ARG A 274 -9.09 16.76 -2.00
N VAL A 275 -8.90 16.68 -0.68
CA VAL A 275 -8.51 15.44 -0.03
C VAL A 275 -9.63 14.40 -0.09
N ALA A 276 -10.89 14.80 0.07
CA ALA A 276 -12.03 13.90 -0.10
C ALA A 276 -12.08 13.29 -1.51
N LEU A 277 -11.87 14.12 -2.54
CA LEU A 277 -11.79 13.67 -3.93
C LEU A 277 -10.59 12.75 -4.16
N MET A 278 -9.40 13.15 -3.72
CA MET A 278 -8.17 12.35 -3.81
C MET A 278 -8.39 10.98 -3.16
N PHE A 279 -8.84 10.95 -1.91
CA PHE A 279 -9.10 9.72 -1.17
C PHE A 279 -10.09 8.81 -1.89
N THR A 280 -11.20 9.37 -2.39
CA THR A 280 -12.23 8.59 -3.09
C THR A 280 -11.71 8.02 -4.40
N CYS A 281 -10.99 8.81 -5.21
CA CYS A 281 -10.30 8.29 -6.40
C CYS A 281 -9.28 7.21 -6.04
N GLY A 282 -8.67 7.34 -4.87
CA GLY A 282 -7.77 6.36 -4.29
C GLY A 282 -8.38 5.03 -3.94
N VAL A 283 -9.55 5.04 -3.32
CA VAL A 283 -10.36 3.84 -3.08
C VAL A 283 -10.68 3.15 -4.41
N LEU A 284 -11.16 3.89 -5.41
CA LEU A 284 -11.46 3.32 -6.74
C LEU A 284 -10.20 2.74 -7.41
N SER A 285 -9.07 3.45 -7.34
CA SER A 285 -7.81 3.03 -7.97
C SER A 285 -7.13 1.88 -7.23
N GLY A 286 -7.29 1.80 -5.91
CA GLY A 286 -6.88 0.65 -5.12
C GLY A 286 -7.71 -0.59 -5.47
N GLY A 287 -9.02 -0.43 -5.63
CA GLY A 287 -9.89 -1.47 -6.18
C GLY A 287 -9.47 -1.91 -7.58
N ALA A 288 -9.10 -0.97 -8.45
CA ALA A 288 -8.59 -1.27 -9.79
C ALA A 288 -7.29 -2.08 -9.75
N GLY A 289 -6.35 -1.71 -8.88
CA GLY A 289 -5.14 -2.49 -8.62
C GLY A 289 -5.48 -3.92 -8.20
N HIS A 290 -6.40 -4.09 -7.25
CA HIS A 290 -6.85 -5.41 -6.84
C HIS A 290 -7.42 -6.24 -8.00
N VAL A 291 -8.29 -5.66 -8.83
CA VAL A 291 -8.92 -6.38 -9.96
C VAL A 291 -7.89 -6.75 -11.04
N ILE A 292 -6.87 -5.93 -11.28
CA ILE A 292 -5.82 -6.25 -12.26
C ILE A 292 -4.90 -7.37 -11.77
N PHE A 293 -4.52 -7.36 -10.49
CA PHE A 293 -3.53 -8.30 -9.96
C PHE A 293 -4.14 -9.56 -9.36
N ASN A 294 -5.35 -9.50 -8.82
CA ASN A 294 -5.98 -10.57 -8.04
C ASN A 294 -7.51 -10.69 -8.26
N PRO A 295 -8.03 -10.69 -9.51
CA PRO A 295 -9.47 -10.70 -9.79
C PRO A 295 -10.21 -11.95 -9.31
N HIS A 296 -9.50 -13.06 -9.06
CA HIS A 296 -10.09 -14.33 -8.62
C HIS A 296 -10.05 -14.53 -7.10
N LYS A 297 -9.55 -13.56 -6.33
CA LYS A 297 -9.54 -13.73 -4.87
C LYS A 297 -10.96 -13.63 -4.32
N GLY A 298 -11.30 -14.59 -3.45
CA GLY A 298 -12.63 -14.68 -2.87
C GLY A 298 -13.69 -15.20 -3.83
N SER A 299 -13.33 -15.66 -5.04
CA SER A 299 -14.29 -16.06 -6.08
C SER A 299 -14.81 -17.50 -5.97
N SER A 300 -14.53 -18.20 -4.87
CA SER A 300 -14.95 -19.59 -4.66
C SER A 300 -15.96 -19.66 -3.51
N PRO A 301 -17.23 -20.04 -3.74
CA PRO A 301 -18.26 -20.13 -2.70
C PRO A 301 -18.06 -21.31 -1.75
N LEU A 302 -17.26 -22.30 -2.18
CA LEU A 302 -16.87 -23.42 -1.34
C LEU A 302 -15.70 -23.05 -0.40
N SER A 303 -15.09 -21.86 -0.58
CA SER A 303 -14.21 -21.25 0.43
C SER A 303 -15.01 -20.96 1.69
N GLN A 304 -14.40 -21.16 2.86
CA GLN A 304 -15.01 -20.87 4.16
C GLN A 304 -15.45 -19.40 4.32
N GLN A 305 -14.95 -18.49 3.45
CA GLN A 305 -15.44 -17.11 3.30
C GLN A 305 -15.28 -16.61 1.86
N VAL A 306 -16.36 -16.06 1.28
CA VAL A 306 -16.38 -15.35 -0.01
C VAL A 306 -16.09 -13.87 0.26
N VAL A 307 -14.83 -13.55 0.55
CA VAL A 307 -14.41 -12.18 0.86
C VAL A 307 -13.37 -11.73 -0.15
N GLY A 308 -13.75 -10.74 -0.96
CA GLY A 308 -12.84 -10.05 -1.87
C GLY A 308 -11.95 -9.04 -1.16
N LEU A 309 -11.62 -7.94 -1.83
CA LEU A 309 -10.89 -6.83 -1.21
C LEU A 309 -11.77 -6.11 -0.18
N VAL A 310 -11.15 -5.75 0.95
CA VAL A 310 -11.74 -4.95 2.05
C VAL A 310 -10.72 -3.92 2.55
N GLY A 311 -11.23 -2.87 3.20
CA GLY A 311 -10.42 -1.89 3.92
C GLY A 311 -10.17 -0.60 3.15
N MET A 312 -9.99 0.50 3.87
CA MET A 312 -9.85 1.84 3.26
C MET A 312 -8.43 2.17 2.79
N SER A 313 -7.52 1.20 2.77
CA SER A 313 -6.09 1.41 2.53
C SER A 313 -5.79 2.00 1.15
N GLY A 314 -6.55 1.67 0.10
CA GLY A 314 -6.43 2.33 -1.21
C GLY A 314 -6.53 3.86 -1.12
N GLY A 315 -7.45 4.36 -0.28
CA GLY A 315 -7.54 5.78 0.05
C GLY A 315 -6.34 6.29 0.84
N CYS A 316 -5.89 5.56 1.87
CA CYS A 316 -4.73 5.95 2.68
C CYS A 316 -3.43 6.06 1.87
N TYR A 317 -3.14 5.10 0.99
CA TYR A 317 -1.95 5.12 0.15
C TYR A 317 -2.03 6.19 -0.94
N THR A 318 -3.24 6.59 -1.32
CA THR A 318 -3.45 7.76 -2.19
C THR A 318 -3.05 9.05 -1.49
N LEU A 319 -3.26 9.17 -0.19
CA LEU A 319 -2.76 10.32 0.58
C LEU A 319 -1.21 10.32 0.61
N LEU A 320 -0.58 9.16 0.77
CA LEU A 320 0.89 9.02 0.68
C LEU A 320 1.42 9.45 -0.70
N GLY A 321 0.80 8.96 -1.77
CA GLY A 321 1.14 9.36 -3.13
C GLY A 321 0.93 10.86 -3.35
N ALA A 322 -0.14 11.44 -2.81
CA ALA A 322 -0.43 12.86 -2.91
C ALA A 322 0.61 13.74 -2.18
N HIS A 323 1.19 13.26 -1.07
CA HIS A 323 2.35 13.93 -0.46
C HIS A 323 3.58 13.91 -1.37
N MET A 324 3.84 12.80 -2.06
CA MET A 324 4.90 12.75 -3.06
C MET A 324 4.64 13.73 -4.21
N GLY A 325 3.39 13.80 -4.69
CA GLY A 325 2.98 14.82 -5.66
C GLY A 325 3.18 16.24 -5.13
N ASN A 326 2.88 16.49 -3.86
CA ASN A 326 3.13 17.78 -3.22
C ASN A 326 4.62 18.13 -3.14
N LEU A 327 5.47 17.16 -2.79
CA LEU A 327 6.93 17.33 -2.80
C LEU A 327 7.45 17.69 -4.19
N ILE A 328 6.96 17.02 -5.24
CA ILE A 328 7.35 17.30 -6.63
C ILE A 328 6.94 18.73 -7.04
N MET A 329 5.73 19.13 -6.69
CA MET A 329 5.15 20.40 -7.14
C MET A 329 5.56 21.61 -6.30
N ASN A 330 5.96 21.41 -5.05
CA ASN A 330 6.26 22.49 -4.10
C ASN A 330 7.62 22.27 -3.39
N TRP A 331 8.57 21.61 -4.05
CA TRP A 331 9.88 21.26 -3.45
C TRP A 331 10.62 22.46 -2.86
N ALA A 332 10.59 23.59 -3.56
CA ALA A 332 11.26 24.81 -3.12
C ALA A 332 10.47 25.55 -2.03
N GLN A 333 9.19 25.22 -1.82
CA GLN A 333 8.30 25.89 -0.86
C GLN A 333 8.11 25.08 0.44
N LEU A 334 8.72 23.89 0.55
CA LEU A 334 8.64 23.02 1.71
C LEU A 334 9.91 23.14 2.56
N ARG A 335 9.76 23.61 3.81
CA ARG A 335 10.85 23.69 4.78
C ARG A 335 11.34 22.30 5.15
N PHE A 336 10.43 21.37 5.44
CA PHE A 336 10.77 20.02 5.91
C PHE A 336 10.82 18.97 4.78
N ARG A 337 11.24 19.35 3.57
CA ARG A 337 11.20 18.47 2.38
C ARG A 337 12.02 17.18 2.51
N LYS A 338 13.24 17.24 3.08
CA LYS A 338 14.11 16.06 3.26
C LYS A 338 13.53 15.10 4.31
N PRO A 339 13.09 15.54 5.51
CA PRO A 339 12.41 14.67 6.47
C PRO A 339 11.09 14.08 5.96
N ILE A 340 10.26 14.86 5.26
CA ILE A 340 9.01 14.35 4.67
C ILE A 340 9.33 13.24 3.67
N LEU A 341 10.30 13.45 2.76
CA LEU A 341 10.71 12.44 1.81
C LEU A 341 11.24 11.18 2.52
N ALA A 342 12.10 11.34 3.55
CA ALA A 342 12.61 10.21 4.33
C ALA A 342 11.49 9.43 5.03
N GLY A 343 10.50 10.13 5.62
CA GLY A 343 9.33 9.53 6.25
C GLY A 343 8.46 8.75 5.25
N LEU A 344 8.21 9.30 4.05
CA LEU A 344 7.47 8.59 3.00
C LEU A 344 8.20 7.33 2.54
N LEU A 345 9.52 7.40 2.35
CA LEU A 345 10.33 6.24 1.98
C LEU A 345 10.34 5.18 3.09
N LEU A 346 10.43 5.59 4.35
CA LEU A 346 10.35 4.68 5.49
C LEU A 346 9.00 3.95 5.53
N LEU A 347 7.88 4.65 5.29
CA LEU A 347 6.55 4.03 5.24
C LEU A 347 6.43 3.01 4.11
N ILE A 348 7.03 3.29 2.93
CA ILE A 348 7.09 2.32 1.82
C ILE A 348 7.91 1.09 2.22
N VAL A 349 9.05 1.28 2.88
CA VAL A 349 9.87 0.15 3.36
C VAL A 349 9.11 -0.69 4.38
N ILE A 350 8.42 -0.06 5.33
CA ILE A 350 7.59 -0.76 6.33
C ILE A 350 6.50 -1.57 5.63
N ASP A 351 5.80 -0.99 4.64
CA ASP A 351 4.78 -1.71 3.86
C ASP A 351 5.37 -2.94 3.15
N ILE A 352 6.54 -2.79 2.51
CA ILE A 352 7.22 -3.91 1.84
C ILE A 352 7.64 -4.99 2.84
N VAL A 353 8.11 -4.63 4.03
CA VAL A 353 8.50 -5.58 5.08
C VAL A 353 7.26 -6.31 5.61
N GLN A 354 6.13 -5.62 5.79
CA GLN A 354 4.88 -6.25 6.21
C GLN A 354 4.44 -7.35 5.22
N VAL A 355 4.66 -7.18 3.91
CA VAL A 355 4.43 -8.23 2.89
C VAL A 355 5.11 -9.54 3.26
N GLN A 356 6.36 -9.47 3.72
CA GLN A 356 7.19 -10.65 3.93
C GLN A 356 6.86 -11.39 5.23
N VAL A 357 6.16 -10.70 6.15
CA VAL A 357 5.84 -11.22 7.49
C VAL A 357 4.38 -11.69 7.56
N ASP A 358 3.49 -11.17 6.71
CA ASP A 358 2.08 -11.57 6.69
C ASP A 358 1.90 -13.01 6.18
N THR A 359 1.61 -13.92 7.12
CA THR A 359 1.35 -15.35 6.86
C THR A 359 -0.10 -15.65 6.47
N ASP A 360 -1.02 -14.71 6.66
CA ASP A 360 -2.48 -14.96 6.63
C ASP A 360 -3.09 -14.90 5.22
N GLY A 361 -2.28 -14.73 4.16
CA GLY A 361 -2.77 -14.61 2.78
C GLY A 361 -3.56 -13.32 2.47
N GLU A 362 -3.75 -12.42 3.45
CA GLU A 362 -4.31 -11.09 3.26
C GLU A 362 -3.35 -10.16 2.49
N GLY A 363 -2.04 -10.31 2.69
CA GLY A 363 -0.99 -9.41 2.19
C GLY A 363 -1.07 -9.15 0.68
N ILE A 364 -1.03 -10.18 -0.16
CA ILE A 364 -0.96 -10.05 -1.64
C ILE A 364 -2.03 -9.11 -2.22
N THR A 365 -3.21 -9.11 -1.61
CA THR A 365 -4.36 -8.29 -2.03
C THR A 365 -4.26 -6.86 -1.57
N ALA A 366 -3.86 -6.66 -0.31
CA ALA A 366 -3.62 -5.34 0.25
C ALA A 366 -2.57 -4.59 -0.59
N HIS A 367 -1.46 -5.24 -0.98
CA HIS A 367 -0.37 -4.55 -1.68
C HIS A 367 -0.75 -4.06 -3.09
N SER A 368 -1.50 -4.86 -3.85
CA SER A 368 -1.98 -4.42 -5.17
C SER A 368 -2.90 -3.19 -5.07
N ALA A 369 -3.72 -3.12 -4.01
CA ALA A 369 -4.54 -1.97 -3.72
C ALA A 369 -3.73 -0.77 -3.20
N HIS A 370 -2.71 -1.01 -2.37
CA HIS A 370 -1.77 0.01 -1.88
C HIS A 370 -1.03 0.68 -3.03
N LEU A 371 -0.49 -0.12 -3.96
CA LEU A 371 0.21 0.37 -5.15
C LEU A 371 -0.73 1.16 -6.06
N GLY A 372 -1.92 0.63 -6.34
CA GLY A 372 -2.93 1.31 -7.15
C GLY A 372 -3.34 2.66 -6.56
N GLY A 373 -3.56 2.72 -5.25
CA GLY A 373 -3.81 3.96 -4.52
C GLY A 373 -2.64 4.93 -4.58
N TRP A 374 -1.41 4.47 -4.29
CA TRP A 374 -0.22 5.32 -4.31
C TRP A 374 0.04 5.96 -5.68
N ILE A 375 -0.07 5.20 -6.77
CA ILE A 375 0.09 5.73 -8.13
C ILE A 375 -0.98 6.79 -8.44
N ALA A 376 -2.24 6.52 -8.08
CA ALA A 376 -3.32 7.48 -8.26
C ALA A 376 -3.09 8.75 -7.44
N GLY A 377 -2.62 8.62 -6.20
CA GLY A 377 -2.27 9.73 -5.32
C GLY A 377 -1.18 10.62 -5.90
N LEU A 378 -0.12 10.01 -6.42
CA LEU A 378 0.97 10.74 -7.07
C LEU A 378 0.45 11.57 -8.26
N ILE A 379 -0.30 10.93 -9.15
CA ILE A 379 -0.85 11.56 -10.36
C ILE A 379 -1.83 12.67 -10.01
N ILE A 380 -2.82 12.38 -9.15
CA ILE A 380 -3.84 13.35 -8.75
C ILE A 380 -3.24 14.47 -7.90
N GLY A 381 -2.24 14.18 -7.07
CA GLY A 381 -1.47 15.17 -6.32
C GLY A 381 -0.78 16.18 -7.23
N ILE A 382 -0.19 15.72 -8.34
CA ILE A 382 0.40 16.61 -9.36
C ILE A 382 -0.69 17.43 -10.07
N CYS A 383 -1.77 16.78 -10.51
CA CYS A 383 -2.83 17.39 -11.30
C CYS A 383 -3.69 18.40 -10.52
N LEU A 384 -4.19 18.00 -9.34
CA LEU A 384 -5.19 18.75 -8.55
C LEU A 384 -4.60 19.39 -7.28
N GLY A 385 -3.38 19.01 -6.90
CA GLY A 385 -2.72 19.58 -5.73
C GLY A 385 -2.47 21.08 -5.88
N ARG A 386 -2.54 21.78 -4.74
CA ARG A 386 -2.13 23.17 -4.63
C ARG A 386 -0.69 23.30 -5.05
N ASN A 387 -0.46 24.27 -5.92
CA ASN A 387 0.87 24.70 -6.28
C ASN A 387 0.96 26.19 -5.92
N LEU A 388 1.91 26.52 -5.05
CA LEU A 388 2.07 27.87 -4.53
C LEU A 388 2.74 28.81 -5.52
N VAL A 389 3.68 28.31 -6.33
CA VAL A 389 4.44 29.10 -7.30
C VAL A 389 4.43 28.36 -8.63
N LEU A 390 3.60 28.81 -9.57
CA LEU A 390 3.45 28.14 -10.85
C LEU A 390 4.69 28.35 -11.74
N THR A 391 5.43 27.27 -12.02
CA THR A 391 6.48 27.27 -13.03
C THR A 391 6.02 26.61 -14.34
N ARG A 392 6.68 26.94 -15.46
CA ARG A 392 6.38 26.31 -16.77
C ARG A 392 6.59 24.79 -16.72
N CYS A 393 7.64 24.36 -16.03
CA CYS A 393 7.97 22.94 -15.90
C CYS A 393 6.87 22.17 -15.13
N GLU A 394 6.33 22.74 -14.06
CA GLU A 394 5.18 22.19 -13.32
C GLU A 394 3.89 22.14 -14.15
N CYS A 395 3.63 23.16 -14.98
CA CYS A 395 2.50 23.13 -15.90
C CYS A 395 2.61 21.96 -16.90
N VAL A 396 3.81 21.70 -17.43
CA VAL A 396 4.05 20.54 -18.30
C VAL A 396 3.88 19.23 -17.54
N ALA A 397 4.42 19.13 -16.32
CA ALA A 397 4.25 17.95 -15.46
C ALA A 397 2.77 17.62 -15.21
N ARG A 398 1.93 18.63 -14.99
CA ARG A 398 0.46 18.47 -14.87
C ARG A 398 -0.19 17.89 -16.11
N VAL A 399 0.16 18.39 -17.29
CA VAL A 399 -0.39 17.88 -18.55
C VAL A 399 0.04 16.44 -18.77
N ILE A 400 1.32 16.12 -18.55
CA ILE A 400 1.83 14.74 -18.66
C ILE A 400 1.11 13.82 -17.68
N ALA A 401 0.98 14.21 -16.42
CA ALA A 401 0.27 13.43 -15.41
C ALA A 401 -1.21 13.22 -15.78
N ALA A 402 -1.88 14.23 -16.32
CA ALA A 402 -3.26 14.11 -16.79
C ALA A 402 -3.39 13.14 -17.98
N LEU A 403 -2.46 13.18 -18.94
CA LEU A 403 -2.45 12.24 -20.06
C LEU A 403 -2.20 10.80 -19.59
N ILE A 404 -1.29 10.60 -18.63
CA ILE A 404 -1.04 9.29 -18.01
C ILE A 404 -2.32 8.81 -17.30
N ALA A 405 -2.99 9.68 -16.54
CA ALA A 405 -4.25 9.34 -15.86
C ALA A 405 -5.31 8.85 -16.84
N VAL A 406 -5.53 9.58 -17.94
CA VAL A 406 -6.49 9.20 -18.99
C VAL A 406 -6.09 7.88 -19.64
N GLY A 407 -4.81 7.67 -19.92
CA GLY A 407 -4.29 6.41 -20.45
C GLY A 407 -4.54 5.22 -19.51
N MET A 408 -4.24 5.37 -18.22
CA MET A 408 -4.47 4.34 -17.21
C MET A 408 -5.95 3.99 -17.05
N VAL A 409 -6.83 5.01 -16.99
CA VAL A 409 -8.29 4.78 -16.93
C VAL A 409 -8.78 4.06 -18.18
N SER A 410 -8.30 4.45 -19.37
CA SER A 410 -8.67 3.79 -20.62
C SER A 410 -8.23 2.33 -20.65
N LEU A 411 -7.01 2.05 -20.22
CA LEU A 411 -6.49 0.67 -20.09
C LEU A 411 -7.30 -0.16 -19.09
N LEU A 412 -7.65 0.43 -17.94
CA LEU A 412 -8.50 -0.23 -16.94
C LEU A 412 -9.86 -0.58 -17.53
N VAL A 413 -10.50 0.35 -18.23
CA VAL A 413 -11.80 0.11 -18.87
C VAL A 413 -11.69 -1.04 -19.88
N VAL A 414 -10.67 -1.04 -20.75
CA VAL A 414 -10.42 -2.14 -21.69
C VAL A 414 -10.19 -3.48 -20.97
N TRP A 415 -9.44 -3.47 -19.86
CA TRP A 415 -9.20 -4.65 -19.03
C TRP A 415 -10.50 -5.19 -18.42
N LEU A 416 -11.34 -4.29 -17.89
CA LEU A 416 -12.63 -4.63 -17.30
C LEU A 416 -13.65 -5.16 -18.31
N PHE A 417 -13.46 -4.95 -19.61
CA PHE A 417 -14.33 -5.52 -20.65
C PHE A 417 -13.96 -6.96 -21.05
N GLN A 418 -12.81 -7.49 -20.63
CA GLN A 418 -12.42 -8.87 -20.93
C GLN A 418 -13.18 -9.87 -20.05
N TRP A 419 -13.78 -10.90 -20.64
CA TRP A 419 -14.45 -11.98 -19.91
C TRP A 419 -14.08 -13.34 -20.51
N PRO A 420 -13.78 -14.37 -19.71
CA PRO A 420 -13.61 -14.38 -18.24
C PRO A 420 -12.49 -13.44 -17.75
N PRO A 421 -12.48 -13.04 -16.46
CA PRO A 421 -11.44 -12.17 -15.96
C PRO A 421 -10.08 -12.87 -16.01
N MET A 422 -9.01 -12.08 -16.04
CA MET A 422 -7.64 -12.58 -15.91
C MET A 422 -6.83 -11.60 -15.05
N SER A 423 -5.95 -12.14 -14.21
CA SER A 423 -4.92 -11.32 -13.59
C SER A 423 -3.81 -10.97 -14.58
N LEU A 424 -2.95 -10.04 -14.20
CA LEU A 424 -1.71 -9.74 -14.92
C LEU A 424 -0.79 -10.96 -15.07
N TRP A 425 -0.91 -11.95 -14.17
CA TRP A 425 -0.06 -13.13 -14.11
C TRP A 425 -0.66 -14.35 -14.81
N ASP A 426 -1.94 -14.31 -15.14
CA ASP A 426 -2.62 -15.42 -15.78
C ASP A 426 -2.23 -15.50 -17.27
N LEU A 427 -1.86 -16.70 -17.71
CA LEU A 427 -1.58 -16.98 -19.12
C LEU A 427 -2.86 -17.08 -19.95
N VAL A 428 -3.98 -17.43 -19.33
CA VAL A 428 -5.29 -17.57 -19.95
C VAL A 428 -6.40 -17.10 -18.99
N PRO A 429 -7.49 -16.52 -19.51
CA PRO A 429 -8.63 -16.12 -18.70
C PRO A 429 -9.37 -17.35 -18.14
N TRP A 430 -9.93 -17.22 -16.94
CA TRP A 430 -10.72 -18.27 -16.30
C TRP A 430 -11.68 -17.67 -15.27
N CYS A 431 -12.73 -18.39 -14.90
CA CYS A 431 -13.66 -17.93 -13.87
C CYS A 431 -14.06 -19.03 -12.87
N LEU A 432 -13.73 -20.29 -13.19
CA LEU A 432 -13.90 -21.40 -12.28
C LEU A 432 -12.55 -22.06 -12.02
N SER A 433 -12.31 -22.41 -10.76
CA SER A 433 -11.19 -23.28 -10.37
C SER A 433 -11.65 -24.34 -9.37
N ARG A 434 -11.17 -25.57 -9.53
CA ARG A 434 -11.49 -26.71 -8.64
C ARG A 434 -10.29 -27.62 -8.43
N GLN A 435 -10.31 -28.36 -7.32
CA GLN A 435 -9.50 -29.57 -7.15
C GLN A 435 -10.38 -30.79 -7.42
N VAL A 436 -9.91 -31.69 -8.28
CA VAL A 436 -10.65 -32.87 -8.73
C VAL A 436 -9.78 -34.12 -8.65
N ILE A 437 -10.41 -35.27 -8.37
CA ILE A 437 -9.77 -36.58 -8.49
C ILE A 437 -10.50 -37.36 -9.59
N ASN A 438 -9.78 -37.75 -10.64
CA ASN A 438 -10.33 -38.57 -11.71
C ASN A 438 -9.28 -39.50 -12.32
N TYR A 439 -9.35 -40.78 -11.97
CA TYR A 439 -8.43 -41.80 -12.48
C TYR A 439 -8.49 -41.98 -14.00
N THR A 440 -9.66 -41.84 -14.62
CA THR A 440 -9.79 -41.99 -16.08
C THR A 440 -9.18 -40.83 -16.86
N ALA A 441 -9.17 -39.62 -16.30
CA ALA A 441 -8.63 -38.44 -16.94
C ALA A 441 -7.13 -38.26 -16.68
N PHE A 442 -6.66 -38.58 -15.47
CA PHE A 442 -5.28 -38.32 -15.03
C PHE A 442 -4.42 -39.58 -14.91
N GLY A 443 -5.02 -40.75 -14.75
CA GLY A 443 -4.31 -42.01 -14.55
C GLY A 443 -3.87 -42.28 -13.10
N ASP A 444 -4.27 -41.42 -12.15
CA ASP A 444 -3.95 -41.53 -10.72
C ASP A 444 -5.14 -41.14 -9.82
N TYR A 445 -4.95 -41.24 -8.50
CA TYR A 445 -5.94 -40.83 -7.48
C TYR A 445 -5.51 -39.56 -6.75
N ASP A 446 -4.57 -38.81 -7.30
CA ASP A 446 -4.07 -37.59 -6.68
C ASP A 446 -5.01 -36.41 -6.98
N TYR A 447 -4.89 -35.35 -6.18
CA TYR A 447 -5.65 -34.12 -6.41
C TYR A 447 -5.03 -33.34 -7.57
N HIS A 448 -5.85 -33.07 -8.58
CA HIS A 448 -5.48 -32.24 -9.72
C HIS A 448 -6.22 -30.92 -9.68
N CYS A 449 -5.50 -29.83 -9.95
CA CYS A 449 -6.08 -28.50 -9.97
C CYS A 449 -6.47 -28.13 -11.40
N ILE A 450 -7.69 -27.62 -11.57
CA ILE A 450 -8.24 -27.31 -12.88
C ILE A 450 -8.76 -25.88 -12.92
N ARG A 451 -8.67 -25.25 -14.09
CA ARG A 451 -9.29 -23.95 -14.40
C ARG A 451 -10.15 -24.07 -15.63
N CYS A 452 -11.35 -23.50 -15.56
CA CYS A 452 -12.28 -23.43 -16.68
C CYS A 452 -12.59 -21.98 -17.04
N ASN A 453 -12.75 -21.76 -18.35
CA ASN A 453 -13.10 -20.49 -18.96
C ASN A 453 -14.45 -20.52 -19.69
N ASP A 454 -15.00 -21.71 -19.96
CA ASP A 454 -16.24 -21.91 -20.69
C ASP A 454 -17.16 -22.93 -20.00
N GLN A 455 -18.41 -23.00 -20.47
CA GLN A 455 -19.42 -23.89 -19.88
C GLN A 455 -19.10 -25.37 -20.10
N ALA A 456 -18.45 -25.74 -21.21
CA ALA A 456 -18.14 -27.12 -21.52
C ALA A 456 -17.14 -27.73 -20.52
N CYS A 457 -16.08 -26.97 -20.19
CA CYS A 457 -15.13 -27.34 -19.15
C CYS A 457 -15.82 -27.42 -17.78
N ILE A 458 -16.66 -26.43 -17.46
CA ILE A 458 -17.39 -26.37 -16.19
C ILE A 458 -18.27 -27.62 -16.02
N ASP A 459 -19.10 -27.94 -17.01
CA ASP A 459 -20.02 -29.08 -16.97
C ASP A 459 -19.27 -30.42 -16.85
N LYS A 460 -18.14 -30.55 -17.56
CA LYS A 460 -17.28 -31.74 -17.51
C LYS A 460 -16.72 -31.98 -16.12
N TRP A 461 -16.24 -30.93 -15.45
CA TRP A 461 -15.48 -31.10 -14.22
C TRP A 461 -16.28 -30.89 -12.93
N GLN A 462 -17.36 -30.11 -12.96
CA GLN A 462 -18.25 -29.95 -11.80
C GLN A 462 -19.10 -31.20 -11.54
N THR A 463 -19.31 -32.05 -12.54
CA THR A 463 -20.11 -33.29 -12.42
C THR A 463 -19.31 -34.47 -11.86
N GLN A 464 -18.03 -34.29 -11.54
CA GLN A 464 -17.18 -35.34 -11.01
C GLN A 464 -17.55 -35.70 -9.56
N THR A 465 -17.34 -36.95 -9.16
CA THR A 465 -17.69 -37.44 -7.82
C THR A 465 -16.87 -36.80 -6.70
N TYR A 466 -15.61 -36.45 -6.99
CA TYR A 466 -14.66 -35.90 -6.02
C TYR A 466 -14.20 -34.52 -6.47
N VAL A 467 -14.91 -33.49 -6.02
CA VAL A 467 -14.64 -32.07 -6.30
C VAL A 467 -14.48 -31.31 -4.98
N ALA A 468 -13.42 -30.51 -4.88
CA ALA A 468 -13.09 -29.72 -3.70
C ALA A 468 -12.66 -28.29 -4.06
N VAL A 469 -12.54 -27.45 -3.04
CA VAL A 469 -11.97 -26.09 -3.13
C VAL A 469 -10.51 -26.20 -3.53
N VAL A 470 -10.00 -25.21 -4.26
CA VAL A 470 -8.59 -25.09 -4.55
C VAL A 470 -7.81 -24.67 -3.30
N ASP A 471 -6.90 -25.52 -2.84
CA ASP A 471 -5.77 -25.10 -2.04
C ASP A 471 -4.65 -24.60 -2.97
N TRP A 472 -4.44 -23.28 -2.99
CA TRP A 472 -3.47 -22.62 -3.86
C TRP A 472 -2.01 -23.01 -3.56
N GLU A 473 -1.68 -23.32 -2.31
CA GLU A 473 -0.32 -23.72 -1.93
C GLU A 473 -0.01 -25.13 -2.42
N VAL A 474 -1.00 -26.03 -2.34
CA VAL A 474 -0.90 -27.37 -2.92
C VAL A 474 -0.81 -27.29 -4.45
N CYS A 475 -1.71 -26.55 -5.09
CA CYS A 475 -1.73 -26.44 -6.56
C CYS A 475 -0.45 -25.82 -7.14
N ASN A 476 0.16 -24.86 -6.43
CA ASN A 476 1.41 -24.24 -6.89
C ASN A 476 2.65 -25.13 -6.63
N ARG A 477 2.60 -26.08 -5.70
CA ARG A 477 3.72 -27.00 -5.40
C ARG A 477 3.76 -28.23 -6.31
N VAL A 478 2.61 -28.77 -6.73
CA VAL A 478 2.52 -30.10 -7.39
C VAL A 478 2.43 -29.99 -8.92
N GLU A 479 3.31 -29.22 -9.56
CA GLU A 479 3.29 -29.01 -11.03
C GLU A 479 1.92 -28.58 -11.59
N GLY A 480 1.22 -27.71 -10.86
CA GLY A 480 0.50 -26.57 -11.43
C GLY A 480 -0.61 -26.88 -12.43
N TRP A 481 -1.86 -26.74 -12.00
CA TRP A 481 -3.00 -26.53 -12.89
C TRP A 481 -3.06 -27.50 -14.08
N ALA A 482 -3.01 -28.79 -13.74
CA ALA A 482 -2.90 -29.95 -14.65
C ALA A 482 -3.87 -29.87 -15.84
N VAL A 483 -5.04 -29.27 -15.65
CA VAL A 483 -5.94 -28.89 -16.75
C VAL A 483 -6.24 -27.41 -16.66
N THR A 484 -5.52 -26.65 -17.47
CA THR A 484 -5.95 -25.32 -17.86
C THR A 484 -6.41 -25.45 -19.30
N GLU A 485 -7.72 -25.63 -19.53
CA GLU A 485 -8.25 -25.75 -20.90
C GLU A 485 -8.01 -24.40 -21.61
N ARG A 486 -7.22 -24.44 -22.69
CA ARG A 486 -6.78 -23.28 -23.48
C ARG A 486 -7.67 -23.07 -24.69
#